data_AF-A0AAN8YAX9-F1
#
_entry.id   AF-A0AAN8YAX9-F1
#
_cell.length_a   1.000
_cell.length_b   1.000
_cell.length_c   1.000
_cell.angle_alpha   90.00
_cell.angle_beta   90.00
_cell.angle_gamma   90.00
#
_symmetry.space_group_name_H-M   'P 1'
#
loop_
_entity.id
_entity.type
_entity.pdbx_description
1 polymer ?
#
loop_
_entity_poly.entity_id
_entity_poly.type
_entity_poly.pdbx_seq_one_letter_code
_entity_poly.pdbx_strand_id
1 'polypeptide(L)'
;MIILRSFDGEIFEVDEAVALELQTIKHMIEDDYDNTIIPLLKVTSKILAKVIKYCKRHLEVPKAEDKTAKEDLKTFDAKFIKVD
;
A
#
# COMPACT_ATOMS: atom_id res chain seq x y z
N MET A 1 3.43 7.97 10.76
CA MET A 1 4.03 7.63 9.46
C MET A 1 4.90 6.41 9.64
N ILE A 2 4.92 5.51 8.65
CA ILE A 2 5.66 4.25 8.63
C ILE A 2 6.71 4.34 7.53
N ILE A 3 7.93 3.85 7.79
CA ILE A 3 9.00 3.81 6.80
C ILE A 3 9.12 2.38 6.28
N LEU A 4 8.91 2.19 4.97
CA LEU A 4 9.09 0.90 4.30
C LEU A 4 10.39 0.94 3.52
N ARG A 5 11.27 -0.05 3.70
CA ARG A 5 12.47 -0.21 2.89
C ARG A 5 12.27 -1.33 1.88
N SER A 6 12.39 -1.04 0.59
CA SER A 6 12.30 -2.04 -0.46
C SER A 6 13.54 -2.95 -0.47
N PHE A 7 13.43 -4.07 -1.20
CA PHE A 7 14.49 -5.06 -1.32
C PHE A 7 15.78 -4.51 -1.95
N ASP A 8 15.63 -3.62 -2.92
CA ASP A 8 16.71 -2.87 -3.58
C ASP A 8 17.22 -1.67 -2.74
N GLY A 9 16.70 -1.51 -1.52
CA GLY A 9 17.23 -0.59 -0.52
C GLY A 9 16.63 0.81 -0.55
N GLU A 10 15.68 1.11 -1.44
CA GLU A 10 14.96 2.38 -1.45
C GLU A 10 14.01 2.50 -0.25
N ILE A 11 13.76 3.73 0.18
CA ILE A 11 12.98 4.04 1.37
C ILE A 11 11.71 4.79 0.97
N PHE A 12 10.57 4.37 1.52
CA PHE A 12 9.26 4.94 1.28
C PHE A 12 8.63 5.35 2.60
N GLU A 13 8.30 6.63 2.73
CA GLU A 13 7.50 7.13 3.83
C GLU A 13 6.02 7.06 3.46
N VAL A 14 5.25 6.31 4.25
CA VAL A 14 3.83 6.06 4.00
C VAL A 14 3.01 6.39 5.23
N ASP A 15 1.79 6.86 5.01
CA ASP A 15 0.82 7.02 6.09
C ASP A 15 0.51 5.68 6.74
N GLU A 16 0.32 5.69 8.05
CA GLU A 16 0.02 4.48 8.81
C GLU A 16 -1.26 3.81 8.30
N ALA A 17 -2.28 4.58 7.95
CA ALA A 17 -3.51 4.06 7.33
C ALA A 17 -3.23 3.28 6.04
N VAL A 18 -2.29 3.75 5.20
CA VAL A 18 -1.87 3.08 3.96
C VAL A 18 -1.05 1.84 4.26
N ALA A 19 -0.18 1.88 5.27
CA ALA A 19 0.60 0.75 5.73
C ALA A 19 -0.28 -0.36 6.34
N LEU A 20 -1.35 0.00 7.04
CA LEU A 20 -2.29 -0.96 7.66
C LEU A 20 -3.14 -1.73 6.65
N GLU A 21 -3.33 -1.21 5.43
CA GLU A 21 -3.94 -1.97 4.32
C GLU A 21 -3.04 -3.13 3.87
N LEU A 22 -1.74 -3.07 4.16
CA LEU A 22 -0.80 -4.16 3.91
C LEU A 22 -0.79 -5.10 5.11
N GLN A 23 -1.57 -6.19 5.04
CA GLN A 23 -1.74 -7.11 6.16
C GLN A 23 -0.43 -7.65 6.74
N THR A 24 0.59 -7.86 5.92
CA THR A 24 1.92 -8.28 6.40
C THR A 24 2.58 -7.22 7.28
N ILE A 25 2.43 -5.95 6.93
CA ILE A 25 2.98 -4.81 7.69
C ILE A 25 2.16 -4.55 8.94
N LYS A 26 0.83 -4.76 8.90
CA LYS A 26 -0.04 -4.63 10.07
C LYS A 26 0.47 -5.44 11.27
N HIS A 27 0.76 -6.72 11.08
CA HIS A 27 1.29 -7.58 12.15
C HIS A 27 2.67 -7.10 12.64
N MET A 28 3.51 -6.59 11.74
CA MET A 28 4.83 -6.07 12.11
C MET A 28 4.76 -4.77 12.93
N ILE A 29 3.73 -3.94 12.73
CA ILE A 29 3.49 -2.72 13.53
C ILE A 29 2.91 -3.07 14.91
N GLU A 30 2.05 -4.10 14.99
CA GLU A 30 1.41 -4.53 16.25
C GLU A 30 2.41 -5.24 17.20
N ASP A 31 3.39 -5.97 16.65
CA ASP A 31 4.35 -6.76 17.44
C ASP A 31 5.63 -5.99 17.84
N ASP A 32 6.06 -4.98 17.09
CA ASP A 32 7.33 -4.26 17.28
C ASP A 32 7.11 -2.74 17.29
N TYR A 33 6.95 -2.14 18.48
CA TYR A 33 6.72 -0.71 18.66
C TYR A 33 7.99 0.16 18.57
N ASP A 34 9.19 -0.44 18.48
CA ASP A 34 10.45 0.30 18.47
C ASP A 34 11.16 0.23 17.10
N ASN A 35 11.26 1.40 16.45
CA ASN A 35 11.93 1.69 15.18
C ASN A 35 11.21 1.28 13.89
N THR A 36 10.41 2.25 13.45
CA THR A 36 9.50 2.39 12.31
C THR A 36 10.08 2.16 10.90
N ILE A 37 11.15 1.38 10.73
CA ILE A 37 11.69 0.99 9.40
C ILE A 37 11.43 -0.50 9.17
N ILE A 38 10.49 -0.80 8.28
CA ILE A 38 10.09 -2.17 7.95
C ILE A 38 10.78 -2.59 6.64
N PRO A 39 11.76 -3.52 6.68
CA PRO A 39 12.41 -4.01 5.47
C PRO A 39 11.55 -5.06 4.75
N LEU A 40 11.29 -4.83 3.47
CA LEU A 40 10.56 -5.73 2.58
C LEU A 40 11.53 -6.54 1.72
N LEU A 41 11.81 -7.77 2.16
CA LEU A 41 12.87 -8.62 1.59
C LEU A 41 12.60 -9.20 0.19
N LYS A 42 11.40 -9.03 -0.38
CA LYS A 42 11.03 -9.60 -1.70
C LYS A 42 10.35 -8.61 -2.64
N VAL A 43 10.25 -7.35 -2.24
CA VAL A 43 9.52 -6.33 -3.00
C VAL A 43 10.49 -5.25 -3.42
N THR A 44 10.74 -5.13 -4.73
CA THR A 44 11.54 -4.03 -5.28
C THR A 44 10.80 -2.70 -5.18
N SER A 45 11.52 -1.60 -5.16
CA SER A 45 11.00 -0.22 -5.17
C SER A 45 9.88 0.00 -6.18
N LYS A 46 10.07 -0.43 -7.43
CA LYS A 46 9.09 -0.31 -8.52
C LYS A 46 7.76 -0.99 -8.18
N ILE A 47 7.82 -2.16 -7.56
CA ILE A 47 6.61 -2.89 -7.15
C ILE A 47 6.02 -2.25 -5.90
N LEU A 48 6.86 -1.86 -4.94
CA LEU A 48 6.41 -1.21 -3.71
C LEU A 48 5.69 0.12 -3.98
N ALA A 49 6.21 0.94 -4.88
CA ALA A 49 5.57 2.18 -5.32
C ALA A 49 4.18 1.94 -5.94
N LYS A 50 4.06 0.88 -6.75
CA LYS A 50 2.76 0.43 -7.31
C LYS A 50 1.81 0.02 -6.18
N VAL A 51 2.26 -0.83 -5.27
CA VAL A 51 1.47 -1.31 -4.12
C VAL A 51 0.96 -0.14 -3.27
N ILE A 52 1.83 0.81 -2.92
CA ILE A 52 1.46 2.01 -2.15
C ILE A 52 0.41 2.83 -2.90
N LYS A 53 0.58 3.03 -4.21
CA LYS A 53 -0.39 3.74 -5.05
C LYS A 53 -1.75 3.05 -5.06
N TYR A 54 -1.76 1.72 -5.13
CA TYR A 54 -2.99 0.94 -5.09
C TYR A 54 -3.71 1.10 -3.75
N CYS A 55 -3.00 0.92 -2.63
CA CYS A 55 -3.55 1.07 -1.29
C CYS A 55 -4.12 2.49 -1.05
N LYS A 56 -3.39 3.54 -1.46
CA LYS A 56 -3.90 4.92 -1.37
C LYS A 56 -5.21 5.10 -2.11
N ARG A 57 -5.28 4.64 -3.36
CA ARG A 57 -6.50 4.74 -4.17
C ARG A 57 -7.69 4.02 -3.54
N HIS A 58 -7.47 2.86 -2.92
CA HIS A 58 -8.51 2.08 -2.25
C HIS A 58 -8.95 2.69 -0.92
N LEU A 59 -8.09 3.46 -0.24
CA LEU A 59 -8.43 4.20 0.98
C LEU A 59 -9.21 5.49 0.70
N GLU A 60 -8.89 6.19 -0.39
CA GLU A 60 -9.56 7.42 -0.78
C GLU A 60 -11.00 7.21 -1.24
N VAL A 61 -11.34 5.99 -1.70
CA VAL A 61 -12.70 5.66 -2.12
C VAL A 61 -13.54 5.33 -0.89
N PRO A 62 -14.58 6.14 -0.56
CA PRO A 62 -15.43 5.87 0.58
C PRO A 62 -16.09 4.50 0.42
N LYS A 63 -16.06 3.68 1.48
CA LYS A 63 -16.73 2.36 1.52
C LYS A 63 -18.25 2.44 1.41
N ALA A 64 -18.81 3.64 1.35
CA ALA A 64 -20.23 3.91 1.16
C ALA A 64 -20.75 3.27 -0.15
N GLU A 65 -22.05 3.00 -0.20
CA GLU A 65 -22.72 2.35 -1.33
C GLU A 65 -22.87 3.24 -2.58
N ASP A 66 -21.92 4.16 -2.80
CA ASP A 66 -21.84 4.92 -4.03
C ASP A 66 -21.45 3.99 -5.18
N LYS A 67 -22.43 3.68 -6.03
CA LYS A 67 -22.25 2.81 -7.20
C LYS A 67 -21.20 3.35 -8.15
N THR A 68 -21.14 4.67 -8.33
CA THR A 68 -20.19 5.35 -9.23
C THR A 68 -18.77 5.14 -8.73
N ALA A 69 -18.53 5.38 -7.44
CA ALA A 69 -17.21 5.20 -6.83
C ALA A 69 -16.71 3.74 -6.92
N LYS A 70 -17.63 2.76 -6.79
CA LYS A 70 -17.31 1.34 -6.98
C LYS A 70 -16.98 0.98 -8.43
N GLU A 71 -17.66 1.57 -9.41
CA GLU A 71 -17.37 1.36 -10.83
C GLU A 71 -16.04 2.02 -11.25
N ASP A 72 -15.74 3.20 -10.73
CA ASP A 72 -14.45 3.87 -10.92
C ASP A 72 -13.30 3.06 -10.33
N LEU A 73 -13.49 2.47 -9.14
CA LEU A 73 -12.49 1.62 -8.50
C LEU A 73 -12.25 0.34 -9.31
N LYS A 74 -13.32 -0.33 -9.79
CA LYS A 74 -13.20 -1.50 -10.68
C LYS A 74 -12.46 -1.17 -11.97
N THR A 75 -12.73 0.00 -12.56
CA THR A 75 -12.04 0.45 -13.77
C THR A 75 -10.57 0.74 -13.50
N PHE A 76 -10.26 1.33 -12.35
CA PHE A 76 -8.88 1.51 -11.90
C PHE A 76 -8.18 0.17 -11.73
N ASP A 77 -8.79 -0.79 -11.03
CA ASP A 77 -8.21 -2.12 -10.78
C ASP A 77 -7.88 -2.84 -12.10
N ALA A 78 -8.83 -2.84 -13.04
CA ALA A 78 -8.66 -3.46 -14.35
C ALA A 78 -7.52 -2.82 -15.18
N LYS A 79 -7.28 -1.51 -15.02
CA LYS A 79 -6.16 -0.81 -15.65
C LYS A 79 -4.85 -1.02 -14.89
N PHE A 80 -4.91 -1.13 -13.57
CA PHE A 80 -3.75 -1.24 -12.70
C PHE A 80 -3.04 -2.60 -12.85
N ILE A 81 -3.80 -3.67 -13.07
CA ILE A 81 -3.26 -5.01 -13.33
C ILE A 81 -2.72 -5.20 -14.75
N LYS A 82 -3.07 -4.30 -15.69
CA LYS A 82 -2.47 -4.27 -17.03
C LYS A 82 -1.09 -3.67 -16.91
N VAL A 83 -0.15 -4.52 -16.55
CA VAL A 83 1.27 -4.21 -16.53
C VAL A 83 1.82 -4.63 -17.89
N ASP A 84 2.13 -3.66 -18.75
CA ASP A 84 3.05 -3.85 -19.89
C ASP A 84 4.44 -4.27 -19.40
#